data_AF-A0A5C8EUB6-F1
#
_entry.id   AF-A0A5C8EUB6-F1
#
_cell.length_a   1.000
_cell.length_b   1.000
_cell.length_c   1.000
_cell.angle_alpha   90.00
_cell.angle_beta   90.00
_cell.angle_gamma   90.00
#
_symmetry.space_group_name_H-M   'P 1'
#
loop_
_entity.id
_entity.type
_entity.pdbx_description
1 polymer ?
#
loop_
_entity_poly.entity_id
_entity_poly.type
_entity_poly.pdbx_seq_one_letter_code
_entity_poly.pdbx_strand_id
1 'polypeptide(L)'
;MNNSLDKKIFNYNKNYNKKNNFENRLTQIETIVGINNNGTPNGNGIINMLEHFNRDVSENKENLKDIHKDINNIKFKLGELEYILKEHQNTRSFIEKEISSTKIDIKEIKSALQDSITTKSIVKIKNIIIGLGAVIVALSTIIGSIVFFANKLG
;
A
#
# COMPACT_ATOMS: atom_id res chain seq x y z
N MET A 1 -74.71 34.76 43.11
CA MET A 1 -74.58 33.47 42.37
C MET A 1 -73.69 33.72 41.16
N ASN A 2 -72.42 33.26 41.16
CA ASN A 2 -71.52 33.31 39.98
C ASN A 2 -70.40 32.24 40.00
N ASN A 3 -70.16 31.59 41.14
CA ASN A 3 -69.01 30.71 41.39
C ASN A 3 -68.87 29.42 40.54
N SER A 4 -69.92 28.98 39.84
CA SER A 4 -69.90 27.72 39.05
C SER A 4 -69.38 27.92 37.63
N LEU A 5 -69.78 29.02 36.98
CA LEU A 5 -69.36 29.37 35.63
C LEU A 5 -67.90 29.81 35.61
N ASP A 6 -67.49 30.64 36.57
CA ASP A 6 -66.11 31.11 36.69
C ASP A 6 -65.11 29.95 36.88
N LYS A 7 -65.47 28.93 37.68
CA LYS A 7 -64.66 27.71 37.83
C LYS A 7 -64.58 26.88 36.55
N LYS A 8 -65.67 26.77 35.79
CA LYS A 8 -65.67 26.05 34.50
C LYS A 8 -64.78 26.76 33.47
N ILE A 9 -64.88 28.08 33.38
CA ILE A 9 -64.05 28.91 32.50
C ILE A 9 -62.58 28.81 32.89
N PHE A 10 -62.25 28.91 34.19
CA PHE A 10 -60.88 28.75 34.68
C PHE A 10 -60.28 27.38 34.34
N ASN A 11 -61.03 26.29 34.55
CA ASN A 11 -60.57 24.94 34.21
C ASN A 11 -60.44 24.72 32.69
N TYR A 12 -61.35 25.29 31.89
CA TYR A 12 -61.25 25.24 30.43
C TYR A 12 -59.98 25.94 29.94
N ASN A 13 -59.71 27.17 30.40
CA ASN A 13 -58.51 27.92 30.04
C ASN A 13 -57.23 27.21 30.50
N LYS A 14 -57.23 26.60 31.69
CA LYS A 14 -56.09 25.81 32.19
C LYS A 14 -55.80 24.60 31.31
N ASN A 15 -56.84 23.86 30.90
CA ASN A 15 -56.70 22.68 30.04
C ASN A 15 -56.27 23.06 28.61
N TYR A 16 -56.83 24.16 28.07
CA TYR A 16 -56.45 24.71 26.78
C TYR A 16 -54.98 25.14 26.74
N ASN A 17 -54.52 25.89 27.75
CA ASN A 17 -53.11 26.29 27.86
C ASN A 17 -52.17 25.10 28.02
N LYS A 18 -52.57 24.06 28.76
CA LYS A 18 -51.79 22.82 28.89
C LYS A 18 -51.70 22.07 27.56
N LYS A 19 -52.80 21.98 26.80
CA LYS A 19 -52.85 21.37 25.47
C LYS A 19 -51.92 22.10 24.49
N ASN A 20 -52.00 23.43 24.43
CA ASN A 20 -51.13 24.24 23.57
C ASN A 20 -49.65 24.08 23.92
N ASN A 21 -49.30 24.01 25.21
CA ASN A 21 -47.91 23.77 25.62
C ASN A 21 -47.42 22.38 25.16
N PHE A 22 -48.27 21.36 25.25
CA PHE A 22 -47.93 20.02 24.76
C PHE A 22 -47.73 20.00 23.24
N GLU A 23 -48.65 20.58 22.48
CA GLU A 23 -48.56 20.65 21.00
C GLU A 23 -47.30 21.40 20.56
N ASN A 24 -46.98 22.54 21.19
CA ASN A 24 -45.75 23.28 20.89
C ASN A 24 -44.48 22.45 21.16
N ARG A 25 -44.45 21.72 22.28
CA ARG A 25 -43.32 20.84 22.61
C ARG A 25 -43.22 19.66 21.64
N LEU A 26 -44.35 19.14 21.18
CA LEU A 26 -44.38 18.06 20.19
C LEU A 26 -43.84 18.56 18.84
N THR A 27 -44.27 19.72 18.35
CA THR A 27 -43.75 20.29 17.09
C THR A 27 -42.24 20.57 17.16
N GLN A 28 -41.73 21.00 18.31
CA GLN A 28 -40.29 21.16 18.52
C GLN A 28 -39.55 19.82 18.42
N ILE A 29 -40.09 18.76 19.03
CA ILE A 29 -39.52 17.42 18.95
C ILE A 29 -39.56 16.92 17.49
N GLU A 30 -40.68 17.08 16.79
CA GLU A 30 -40.82 16.69 15.38
C GLU A 30 -39.77 17.40 14.52
N THR A 31 -39.56 18.70 14.73
CA THR A 31 -38.52 19.47 14.02
C THR A 31 -37.10 18.97 14.32
N ILE A 32 -36.79 18.69 15.60
CA ILE A 32 -35.48 18.17 16.03
C ILE A 32 -35.23 16.78 15.42
N VAL A 33 -36.24 15.90 15.45
CA VAL A 33 -36.15 14.57 14.86
C VAL A 33 -36.00 14.66 13.34
N GLY A 34 -36.64 15.65 12.71
CA GLY A 34 -36.58 15.88 11.27
C GLY A 34 -37.85 15.45 10.52
N ILE A 35 -39.01 15.54 11.17
CA ILE A 35 -40.30 15.10 10.65
C ILE A 35 -41.25 16.31 10.57
N ASN A 36 -42.00 16.40 9.47
CA ASN A 36 -43.08 17.36 9.28
C ASN A 36 -44.34 16.91 10.03
N ASN A 37 -45.27 17.82 10.32
CA ASN A 37 -46.56 17.49 10.97
C ASN A 37 -47.40 16.43 10.23
N ASN A 38 -47.12 16.17 8.95
CA ASN A 38 -47.77 15.13 8.14
C ASN A 38 -47.03 13.77 8.18
N GLY A 39 -46.01 13.61 9.02
CA GLY A 39 -45.22 12.40 9.19
C GLY A 39 -44.10 12.19 8.15
N THR A 40 -43.92 13.11 7.20
CA THR A 40 -42.86 12.99 6.18
C THR A 40 -41.53 13.55 6.68
N PRO A 41 -40.37 13.01 6.23
CA PRO A 41 -39.07 13.63 6.49
C PRO A 41 -39.03 15.07 5.96
N ASN A 42 -38.46 15.97 6.75
CA ASN A 42 -38.37 17.40 6.39
C ASN A 42 -37.00 17.80 5.82
N GLY A 43 -36.08 16.83 5.65
CA GLY A 43 -34.72 17.04 5.14
C GLY A 43 -33.76 17.68 6.13
N ASN A 44 -34.16 17.87 7.39
CA ASN A 44 -33.34 18.40 8.48
C ASN A 44 -33.35 17.45 9.69
N GLY A 45 -32.74 17.89 10.79
CA GLY A 45 -32.80 17.19 12.07
C GLY A 45 -31.96 15.91 12.13
N ILE A 46 -32.23 15.10 13.15
CA ILE A 46 -31.43 13.92 13.49
C ILE A 46 -31.49 12.85 12.40
N ILE A 47 -32.66 12.63 11.77
CA ILE A 47 -32.81 11.63 10.70
C ILE A 47 -31.87 11.93 9.53
N ASN A 48 -31.92 13.15 9.00
CA ASN A 48 -31.06 13.53 7.87
C ASN A 48 -29.57 13.47 8.23
N MET A 49 -29.21 13.85 9.46
CA MET A 49 -27.84 13.73 9.95
C MET A 49 -27.36 12.27 9.99
N LEU A 50 -28.20 11.35 10.43
CA LEU A 50 -27.90 9.91 10.46
C LEU A 50 -27.78 9.33 9.05
N GLU A 51 -28.60 9.77 8.10
CA GLU A 51 -28.51 9.36 6.70
C GLU A 51 -27.17 9.78 6.07
N HIS A 52 -26.77 11.05 6.25
CA HIS A 52 -25.46 11.52 5.80
C HIS A 52 -24.31 10.76 6.48
N PHE A 53 -24.38 10.59 7.80
CA PHE A 53 -23.37 9.83 8.53
C PHE A 53 -23.24 8.39 8.00
N ASN A 54 -24.35 7.69 7.75
CA ASN A 54 -24.34 6.34 7.20
C ASN A 54 -23.75 6.28 5.79
N ARG A 55 -24.02 7.30 4.97
CA ARG A 55 -23.43 7.42 3.63
C ARG A 55 -21.91 7.60 3.74
N ASP A 56 -21.45 8.53 4.56
CA ASP A 56 -20.03 8.81 4.76
C ASP A 56 -19.29 7.57 5.31
N VAL A 57 -19.91 6.84 6.24
CA VAL A 57 -19.38 5.55 6.74
C VAL A 57 -19.28 4.51 5.61
N SER A 58 -20.27 4.45 4.73
CA SER A 58 -20.27 3.52 3.61
C SER A 58 -19.18 3.86 2.59
N GLU A 59 -19.04 5.13 2.23
CA GLU A 59 -17.98 5.62 1.34
C GLU A 59 -16.59 5.34 1.93
N ASN A 60 -16.39 5.63 3.22
CA ASN A 60 -15.14 5.34 3.91
C ASN A 60 -14.82 3.83 3.95
N LYS A 61 -15.84 2.98 4.06
CA LYS A 61 -15.65 1.52 4.02
C LYS A 61 -15.16 1.05 2.65
N GLU A 62 -15.68 1.60 1.56
CA GLU A 62 -15.20 1.29 0.22
C GLU A 62 -13.77 1.83 0.01
N ASN A 63 -13.49 3.07 0.42
CA ASN A 63 -12.14 3.63 0.37
C ASN A 63 -11.11 2.76 1.12
N LEU A 64 -11.49 2.21 2.27
CA LEU A 64 -10.62 1.29 3.03
C LEU A 64 -10.35 -0.03 2.29
N LYS A 65 -11.31 -0.54 1.50
CA LYS A 65 -11.06 -1.73 0.66
C LYS A 65 -10.06 -1.42 -0.44
N ASP A 66 -10.16 -0.25 -1.07
CA ASP A 66 -9.22 0.18 -2.10
C ASP A 66 -7.82 0.37 -1.54
N ILE A 67 -7.69 1.04 -0.40
CA ILE A 67 -6.41 1.16 0.33
C ILE A 67 -5.83 -0.23 0.65
N HIS A 68 -6.66 -1.18 1.09
CA HIS A 68 -6.22 -2.53 1.38
C HIS A 68 -5.69 -3.24 0.14
N LYS A 69 -6.35 -3.08 -1.01
CA LYS A 69 -5.90 -3.62 -2.30
C LYS A 69 -4.55 -3.01 -2.71
N ASP A 70 -4.39 -1.71 -2.56
CA ASP A 70 -3.14 -1.02 -2.88
C ASP A 70 -1.99 -1.48 -1.98
N ILE A 71 -2.23 -1.65 -0.67
CA ILE A 71 -1.25 -2.22 0.26
C ILE A 71 -0.81 -3.62 -0.19
N ASN A 72 -1.74 -4.47 -0.61
CA ASN A 72 -1.42 -5.83 -1.06
C ASN A 72 -0.59 -5.81 -2.35
N ASN A 73 -0.91 -4.91 -3.29
CA ASN A 73 -0.12 -4.72 -4.51
C ASN A 73 1.30 -4.23 -4.20
N ILE A 74 1.46 -3.28 -3.27
CA ILE A 74 2.76 -2.78 -2.84
C ILE A 74 3.58 -3.92 -2.21
N LYS A 75 2.98 -4.71 -1.32
CA LYS A 75 3.64 -5.88 -0.70
C LYS A 75 4.12 -6.89 -1.74
N PHE A 76 3.30 -7.17 -2.76
CA PHE A 76 3.69 -8.07 -3.84
C PHE A 76 4.92 -7.56 -4.59
N LYS A 77 4.91 -6.29 -5.02
CA LYS A 77 6.04 -5.65 -5.71
C LYS A 77 7.31 -5.59 -4.86
N LEU A 78 7.17 -5.36 -3.55
CA LEU A 78 8.31 -5.41 -2.62
C LEU A 78 8.94 -6.80 -2.58
N GLY A 79 8.13 -7.86 -2.57
CA GLY A 79 8.63 -9.24 -2.66
C GLY A 79 9.40 -9.52 -3.97
N GLU A 80 8.94 -8.99 -5.10
CA GLU A 80 9.67 -9.09 -6.37
C GLU A 80 11.02 -8.36 -6.31
N LEU A 81 11.07 -7.16 -5.71
CA LEU A 81 12.31 -6.41 -5.55
C LEU A 81 13.29 -7.11 -4.60
N GLU A 82 12.82 -7.72 -3.52
CA GLU A 82 13.64 -8.52 -2.60
C GLU A 82 14.29 -9.72 -3.32
N TYR A 83 13.53 -10.40 -4.18
CA TYR A 83 14.05 -11.50 -5.00
C TYR A 83 15.14 -11.00 -5.96
N ILE A 84 14.88 -9.92 -6.70
CA ILE A 84 15.85 -9.31 -7.63
C ILE A 84 17.13 -8.90 -6.89
N LEU A 85 17.01 -8.30 -5.71
CA LEU A 85 18.17 -7.90 -4.90
C LEU A 85 19.03 -9.11 -4.51
N LYS A 86 18.41 -10.22 -4.11
CA LYS A 86 19.12 -11.46 -3.75
C LYS A 86 19.88 -12.04 -4.95
N GLU A 87 19.28 -12.05 -6.12
CA GLU A 87 19.94 -12.50 -7.35
C GLU A 87 21.13 -11.62 -7.74
N HIS A 88 21.01 -10.29 -7.57
CA HIS A 88 22.14 -9.37 -7.77
C HIS A 88 23.28 -9.61 -6.75
N GLN A 89 22.97 -9.92 -5.49
CA GLN A 89 23.98 -10.24 -4.49
C GLN A 89 24.72 -11.54 -4.83
N ASN A 90 24.00 -12.58 -5.26
CA ASN A 90 24.59 -13.83 -5.72
C ASN A 90 25.52 -13.60 -6.93
N THR A 91 25.04 -12.84 -7.91
CA THR A 91 25.78 -12.48 -9.10
C THR A 91 27.05 -11.69 -8.74
N ARG A 92 26.97 -10.73 -7.82
CA ARG A 92 28.14 -9.97 -7.34
C ARG A 92 29.15 -10.90 -6.69
N SER A 93 28.72 -11.79 -5.80
CA SER A 93 29.62 -12.74 -5.13
C SER A 93 30.33 -13.67 -6.12
N PHE A 94 29.62 -14.11 -7.17
CA PHE A 94 30.21 -14.87 -8.26
C PHE A 94 31.31 -14.06 -8.99
N ILE A 95 30.98 -12.83 -9.42
CA ILE A 95 31.94 -11.95 -10.11
C ILE A 95 33.20 -11.70 -9.24
N GLU A 96 33.03 -11.46 -7.93
CA GLU A 96 34.15 -11.24 -7.01
C GLU A 96 35.10 -12.45 -6.92
N LYS A 97 34.55 -13.67 -6.92
CA LYS A 97 35.34 -14.91 -6.94
C LYS A 97 36.11 -15.06 -8.24
N GLU A 98 35.45 -14.85 -9.38
CA GLU A 98 36.07 -14.95 -10.71
C GLU A 98 37.20 -13.91 -10.90
N ILE A 99 37.00 -12.67 -10.45
CA ILE A 99 38.03 -11.63 -10.44
C ILE A 99 39.22 -12.04 -9.57
N SER A 100 38.95 -12.64 -8.41
CA SER A 100 40.01 -13.08 -7.49
C SER A 100 40.82 -14.23 -8.09
N SER A 101 40.16 -15.21 -8.72
CA SER A 101 40.84 -16.29 -9.46
C SER A 101 41.70 -15.73 -10.58
N THR A 102 41.12 -14.86 -11.41
CA THR A 102 41.84 -14.21 -12.52
C THR A 102 43.09 -13.45 -12.04
N LYS A 103 43.03 -12.79 -10.88
CA LYS A 103 44.20 -12.12 -10.29
C LYS A 103 45.30 -13.10 -9.88
N ILE A 104 44.94 -14.28 -9.39
CA ILE A 104 45.91 -15.34 -9.06
C ILE A 104 46.54 -15.87 -10.34
N ASP A 105 45.72 -16.23 -11.32
CA ASP A 105 46.12 -16.73 -12.64
C ASP A 105 47.11 -15.77 -13.34
N ILE A 106 46.84 -14.47 -13.32
CA ILE A 106 47.74 -13.45 -13.88
C ILE A 106 49.08 -13.40 -13.13
N LYS A 107 49.08 -13.53 -11.80
CA LYS A 107 50.34 -13.57 -11.02
C LYS A 107 51.15 -14.81 -11.37
N GLU A 108 50.50 -15.97 -11.53
CA GLU A 108 51.17 -17.21 -11.91
C GLU A 108 51.78 -17.14 -13.30
N ILE A 109 51.06 -16.57 -14.29
CA ILE A 109 51.61 -16.30 -15.63
C ILE A 109 52.84 -15.39 -15.52
N LYS A 110 52.74 -14.32 -14.73
CA LYS A 110 53.86 -13.37 -14.54
C LYS A 110 55.10 -14.05 -13.97
N SER A 111 54.94 -14.89 -12.94
CA SER A 111 56.04 -15.67 -12.36
C SER A 111 56.63 -16.67 -13.36
N ALA A 112 55.79 -17.40 -14.10
CA ALA A 112 56.23 -18.39 -15.08
C ALA A 112 57.00 -17.78 -16.28
N LEU A 113 56.77 -16.50 -16.57
CA LEU A 113 57.52 -15.73 -17.59
C LEU A 113 58.84 -15.14 -17.05
N GLN A 114 58.96 -14.94 -15.73
CA GLN A 114 60.20 -14.49 -15.09
C GLN A 114 61.19 -15.64 -14.89
N ASP A 115 60.70 -16.86 -14.70
CA ASP A 115 61.51 -18.08 -14.70
C ASP A 115 61.90 -18.48 -16.14
N SER A 116 63.02 -19.19 -16.33
CA SER A 116 63.43 -19.67 -17.66
C SER A 116 62.30 -20.44 -18.34
N ILE A 117 61.87 -20.02 -19.52
CA ILE A 117 60.72 -20.61 -20.23
C ILE A 117 61.04 -22.07 -20.58
N THR A 118 60.40 -23.00 -19.88
CA THR A 118 60.44 -24.44 -20.19
C THR A 118 59.13 -24.89 -20.83
N THR A 119 59.14 -26.05 -21.51
CA THR A 119 57.92 -26.67 -22.04
C THR A 119 56.85 -26.88 -20.96
N LYS A 120 57.26 -27.16 -19.71
CA LYS A 120 56.34 -27.27 -18.57
C LYS A 120 55.69 -25.92 -18.22
N SER A 121 56.44 -24.82 -18.27
CA SER A 121 55.93 -23.47 -18.06
C SER A 121 54.94 -23.07 -19.17
N ILE A 122 55.21 -23.43 -20.43
CA ILE A 122 54.32 -23.18 -21.57
C ILE A 122 52.97 -23.92 -21.40
N VAL A 123 53.00 -25.20 -21.02
CA VAL A 123 51.77 -25.98 -20.78
C VAL A 123 50.95 -25.41 -19.62
N LYS A 124 51.61 -24.96 -18.53
CA LYS A 124 50.92 -24.27 -17.42
C LYS A 124 50.24 -22.98 -17.88
N ILE A 125 50.96 -22.12 -18.61
CA ILE A 125 50.42 -20.86 -19.14
C ILE A 125 49.23 -21.12 -20.08
N LYS A 126 49.32 -22.13 -20.95
CA LYS A 126 48.22 -22.54 -21.84
C LYS A 126 46.96 -22.89 -21.05
N ASN A 127 47.07 -23.69 -19.99
CA ASN A 127 45.92 -24.10 -19.18
C ASN A 127 45.28 -22.92 -18.45
N ILE A 128 46.10 -21.98 -17.95
CA ILE A 128 45.61 -20.74 -17.33
C ILE A 128 44.87 -19.88 -18.36
N ILE A 129 45.41 -19.71 -19.58
CA ILE A 129 44.74 -18.96 -20.65
C ILE A 129 43.38 -19.57 -21.02
N ILE A 130 43.29 -20.90 -21.08
CA ILE A 130 42.02 -21.60 -21.33
C ILE A 130 41.03 -21.32 -20.18
N GLY A 131 41.49 -21.37 -18.93
CA GLY A 131 40.69 -21.02 -17.75
C GLY A 131 40.14 -19.59 -17.82
N LEU A 132 41.00 -18.61 -18.09
CA LEU A 132 40.61 -17.21 -18.26
C LEU A 132 39.59 -17.02 -19.40
N GLY A 133 39.72 -17.77 -20.49
CA GLY A 133 38.74 -17.76 -21.57
C GLY A 133 37.34 -18.20 -21.12
N ALA A 134 37.24 -19.22 -20.28
CA ALA A 134 35.97 -19.67 -19.72
C ALA A 134 35.34 -18.61 -18.79
N VAL A 135 36.15 -17.93 -17.97
CA VAL A 135 35.70 -16.83 -17.10
C VAL A 135 35.11 -15.68 -17.92
N ILE A 136 35.80 -15.27 -19.00
CA ILE A 136 35.32 -14.19 -19.88
C ILE A 136 33.96 -14.53 -20.48
N VAL A 137 33.75 -15.76 -20.97
CA VAL A 137 32.47 -16.20 -21.52
C VAL A 137 31.35 -16.15 -20.47
N ALA A 138 31.63 -16.61 -19.25
CA ALA A 138 30.66 -16.57 -18.15
C ALA A 138 30.26 -15.13 -17.80
N LEU A 139 31.23 -14.22 -17.69
CA LEU A 139 30.99 -12.79 -17.41
C LEU A 139 30.25 -12.09 -18.56
N SER A 140 30.59 -12.37 -19.82
CA SER A 140 29.88 -11.83 -20.98
C SER A 140 28.40 -12.25 -21.01
N THR A 141 28.12 -13.50 -20.63
CA THR A 141 26.74 -14.00 -20.53
C THR A 141 25.96 -13.24 -19.45
N ILE A 142 26.55 -13.03 -18.27
CA ILE A 142 25.95 -12.25 -17.18
C ILE A 142 25.67 -10.80 -17.60
N ILE A 143 26.61 -10.14 -18.25
CA ILE A 143 26.44 -8.76 -18.75
C ILE A 143 25.32 -8.72 -19.80
N GLY A 144 25.28 -9.68 -20.72
CA GLY A 144 24.21 -9.79 -21.72
C GLY A 144 22.82 -9.92 -21.09
N SER A 145 22.70 -10.76 -20.06
CA SER A 145 21.47 -10.91 -19.27
C SER A 145 21.02 -9.58 -18.65
N ILE A 146 21.95 -8.85 -18.01
CA ILE A 146 21.66 -7.56 -17.37
C ILE A 146 21.17 -6.54 -18.40
N VAL A 147 21.83 -6.43 -19.56
CA VAL A 147 21.43 -5.51 -20.64
C VAL A 147 20.05 -5.87 -21.19
N PHE A 148 19.74 -7.15 -21.35
CA PHE A 148 18.42 -7.61 -21.79
C PHE A 148 17.31 -7.20 -20.81
N PHE A 149 17.52 -7.41 -19.51
CA PHE A 149 16.53 -7.03 -18.49
C PHE A 149 16.39 -5.51 -18.37
N ALA A 150 17.49 -4.74 -18.44
CA ALA A 150 17.45 -3.28 -18.39
C ALA A 150 16.64 -2.68 -19.56
N ASN A 151 16.77 -3.23 -20.77
CA ASN A 151 16.03 -2.77 -21.95
C ASN A 151 14.56 -3.22 -22.01
N LYS A 152 14.19 -4.24 -21.23
CA LYS A 152 12.81 -4.76 -21.18
C LYS A 152 11.97 -4.15 -20.06
N LEU A 153 12.63 -3.60 -19.03
CA LEU A 153 12.01 -2.98 -17.86
C LEU A 153 12.00 -1.44 -17.90
N GLY A 154 12.74 -0.81 -18.82
CA GLY A 154 12.66 0.62 -19.14
C GLY A 154 11.73 0.87 -20.32
#